data_AF-A0A7W1VZJ4-F1
#
_entry.id   AF-A0A7W1VZJ4-F1
#
_cell.length_a   1.000
_cell.length_b   1.000
_cell.length_c   1.000
_cell.angle_alpha   90.00
_cell.angle_beta   90.00
_cell.angle_gamma   90.00
#
_symmetry.space_group_name_H-M   'P 1'
#
loop_
_entity.id
_entity.type
_entity.pdbx_description
1 polymer ?
#
loop_
_entity_poly.entity_id
_entity_poly.type
_entity_poly.pdbx_seq_one_letter_code
_entity_poly.pdbx_strand_id
1 'polypeptide(L)'
;MDSAFKKRLELLKNTYHELVSRPNEKQESTNGVYQRYLHPVLTARHVPLFWKYDLNPVTNPYLMERFGINAVLNAGAIKLNDKYTLVARVEGVDRKSFFAVAQSDTGVDNFLFWDRPVT
;
A
#
# COMPACT_ATOMS: atom_id res chain seq x y z
N MET A 1 28.62 -3.75 0.33
CA MET A 1 27.29 -3.14 0.55
C MET A 1 27.29 -2.59 1.97
N ASP A 2 27.14 -1.27 2.12
CA ASP A 2 27.23 -0.58 3.41
C ASP A 2 26.25 -1.19 4.43
N SER A 3 26.72 -1.40 5.66
CA SER A 3 25.93 -1.97 6.76
C SER A 3 24.71 -1.09 7.08
N ALA A 4 24.82 0.23 6.90
CA ALA A 4 23.72 1.17 7.13
C ALA A 4 22.62 1.03 6.08
N PHE A 5 22.97 0.88 4.80
CA PHE A 5 22.02 0.65 3.71
C PHE A 5 21.17 -0.61 3.97
N LYS A 6 21.83 -1.73 4.30
CA LYS A 6 21.14 -3.00 4.61
C LYS A 6 20.18 -2.85 5.78
N LYS A 7 20.64 -2.26 6.90
CA LYS A 7 19.81 -2.04 8.10
C LYS A 7 18.57 -1.21 7.78
N ARG A 8 18.72 -0.14 6.99
CA ARG A 8 17.60 0.72 6.62
C ARG A 8 16.63 0.02 5.66
N LEU A 9 17.14 -0.74 4.69
CA LEU A 9 16.30 -1.52 3.78
C LEU A 9 15.45 -2.55 4.53
N GLU A 10 16.03 -3.27 5.48
CA GLU A 10 15.30 -4.24 6.29
C GLU A 10 14.27 -3.57 7.19
N LEU A 11 14.58 -2.41 7.78
CA LEU A 11 13.58 -1.63 8.52
C LEU A 11 12.39 -1.25 7.63
N LEU A 12 12.64 -0.75 6.41
CA LEU A 12 11.57 -0.38 5.47
C LEU A 12 10.68 -1.59 5.13
N LYS A 13 11.29 -2.75 4.84
CA LYS A 13 10.58 -3.99 4.53
C LYS A 13 9.72 -4.47 5.70
N ASN A 14 10.28 -4.46 6.92
CA ASN A 14 9.55 -4.89 8.12
C ASN A 14 8.37 -3.97 8.40
N THR A 15 8.57 -2.65 8.38
CA THR A 15 7.47 -1.69 8.56
C THR A 15 6.40 -1.81 7.47
N TYR A 16 6.79 -2.07 6.22
CA TYR A 16 5.83 -2.31 5.14
C TYR A 16 5.04 -3.61 5.39
N HIS A 17 5.74 -4.70 5.73
CA HIS A 17 5.11 -6.00 6.00
C HIS A 17 4.13 -5.90 7.16
N GLU A 18 4.54 -5.32 8.30
CA GLU A 18 3.69 -5.07 9.45
C GLU A 18 2.44 -4.26 9.10
N LEU A 19 2.57 -3.23 8.25
CA LEU A 19 1.44 -2.42 7.81
C LEU A 19 0.44 -3.23 6.98
N VAL A 20 0.92 -3.95 5.95
CA VAL A 20 0.05 -4.65 5.01
C VAL A 20 -0.50 -5.96 5.54
N SER A 21 0.09 -6.52 6.60
CA SER A 21 -0.39 -7.73 7.28
C SER A 21 -1.24 -7.42 8.52
N ARG A 22 -1.45 -6.14 8.84
CA ARG A 22 -2.14 -5.73 10.08
C ARG A 22 -3.63 -6.09 9.99
N PRO A 23 -4.17 -6.88 10.93
CA PRO A 23 -5.61 -7.12 11.02
C PRO A 23 -6.35 -5.82 11.34
N ASN A 24 -7.59 -5.69 10.85
CA ASN A 24 -8.38 -4.49 11.11
C ASN A 24 -9.49 -4.77 12.13
N GLU A 25 -9.69 -3.80 13.01
CA GLU A 25 -10.63 -3.91 14.13
C GLU A 25 -11.88 -3.10 13.85
N LYS A 26 -13.05 -3.68 14.19
CA LYS A 26 -14.33 -2.99 14.12
C LYS A 26 -14.36 -1.91 15.20
N GLN A 27 -14.79 -0.71 14.84
CA GLN A 27 -14.97 0.38 15.78
C GLN A 27 -16.28 0.23 16.57
N GLU A 28 -16.27 0.43 17.89
CA GLU A 28 -17.47 0.22 18.73
C GLU A 28 -18.65 1.12 18.35
N SER A 29 -18.39 2.35 17.90
CA SER A 29 -19.43 3.30 17.53
C SER A 29 -20.03 2.96 16.16
N THR A 30 -21.28 2.51 16.15
CA THR A 30 -22.11 2.27 14.97
C THR A 30 -23.46 2.96 15.12
N ASN A 31 -24.09 3.30 14.00
CA ASN A 31 -25.49 3.73 13.94
C ASN A 31 -26.47 2.56 13.73
N GLY A 32 -26.00 1.31 13.81
CA GLY A 32 -26.78 0.10 13.60
C GLY A 32 -26.98 -0.31 12.13
N VAL A 33 -26.50 0.50 11.17
CA VAL A 33 -26.67 0.23 9.72
C VAL A 33 -25.37 -0.26 9.09
N TYR A 34 -24.23 0.29 9.51
CA TYR A 34 -22.92 -0.09 9.00
C TYR A 34 -21.89 -0.20 10.13
N GLN A 35 -20.82 -0.92 9.86
CA GLN A 35 -19.70 -1.07 10.76
C GLN A 35 -18.48 -0.33 10.19
N ARG A 36 -17.95 0.63 10.94
CA ARG A 36 -16.65 1.24 10.62
C ARG A 36 -15.52 0.41 11.19
N TYR A 37 -14.34 0.60 10.60
CA TYR A 37 -13.11 -0.04 11.01
C TYR A 37 -12.07 0.99 11.42
N LEU A 38 -11.22 0.63 12.36
CA LEU A 38 -10.24 1.52 12.97
C LEU A 38 -9.16 1.97 11.97
N HIS A 39 -8.78 1.09 11.05
CA HIS A 39 -7.71 1.36 10.10
C HIS A 39 -8.23 1.50 8.67
N PRO A 40 -7.66 2.42 7.87
CA PRO A 40 -7.91 2.44 6.44
C PRO A 40 -7.40 1.16 5.79
N VAL A 41 -8.15 0.64 4.82
CA VAL A 41 -7.75 -0.53 4.01
C VAL A 41 -6.57 -0.25 3.09
N LEU A 42 -6.41 1.00 2.65
CA LEU A 42 -5.29 1.47 1.82
C LEU A 42 -4.92 2.91 2.19
N THR A 43 -3.63 3.20 2.07
CA THR A 43 -3.02 4.54 2.19
C THR A 43 -1.82 4.61 1.24
N ALA A 44 -1.21 5.79 1.04
CA ALA A 44 0.04 5.91 0.29
C ALA A 44 1.17 4.99 0.79
N ARG A 45 1.16 4.66 2.09
CA ARG A 45 2.14 3.75 2.70
C ARG A 45 1.96 2.28 2.28
N HIS A 46 0.76 1.89 1.82
CA HIS A 46 0.48 0.55 1.30
C HIS A 46 1.05 0.31 -0.09
N VAL A 47 1.48 1.36 -0.82
CA VAL A 47 2.15 1.16 -2.12
C VAL A 47 3.50 0.47 -1.92
N PRO A 48 3.81 -0.60 -2.68
CA PRO A 48 5.02 -1.38 -2.51
C PRO A 48 6.30 -0.54 -2.57
N LEU A 49 7.28 -0.91 -1.76
CA LEU A 49 8.55 -0.18 -1.68
C LEU A 49 9.26 -0.10 -3.04
N PHE A 50 9.21 -1.14 -3.85
CA PHE A 50 9.89 -1.19 -5.15
C PHE A 50 9.25 -0.30 -6.22
N TRP A 51 8.03 0.24 -6.00
CA TRP A 51 7.51 1.32 -6.84
C TRP A 51 8.14 2.66 -6.48
N LYS A 52 8.43 2.85 -5.19
CA LYS A 52 8.82 4.14 -4.62
C LYS A 52 10.34 4.32 -4.54
N TYR A 53 11.07 3.25 -4.32
CA TYR A 53 12.53 3.24 -4.11
C TYR A 53 13.23 2.45 -5.20
N ASP A 54 14.34 3.00 -5.68
CA ASP A 54 15.39 2.20 -6.29
C ASP A 54 16.16 1.48 -5.17
N LEU A 55 16.07 0.16 -5.12
CA LEU A 55 16.66 -0.67 -4.06
C LEU A 55 18.11 -1.09 -4.37
N ASN A 56 18.70 -0.61 -5.46
CA ASN A 56 20.09 -0.90 -5.81
C ASN A 56 21.03 0.13 -5.14
N PRO A 57 21.98 -0.32 -4.28
CA PRO A 57 22.89 0.60 -3.58
C PRO A 57 23.89 1.29 -4.51
N VAL A 58 24.09 0.81 -5.74
CA VAL A 58 24.99 1.44 -6.72
C VAL A 58 24.35 2.70 -7.30
N THR A 59 23.05 2.64 -7.60
CA THR A 59 22.29 3.72 -8.24
C THR A 59 21.48 4.57 -7.24
N ASN A 60 21.31 4.07 -6.01
CA ASN A 60 20.67 4.79 -4.90
C ASN A 60 21.40 4.54 -3.56
N PRO A 61 22.66 5.01 -3.40
CA PRO A 61 23.47 4.73 -2.21
C PRO A 61 22.85 5.22 -0.89
N TYR A 62 22.02 6.27 -0.96
CA TYR A 62 21.30 6.82 0.18
C TYR A 62 19.90 6.24 0.37
N LEU A 63 19.48 5.24 -0.43
CA LEU A 63 18.15 4.62 -0.38
C LEU A 63 17.02 5.66 -0.30
N MET A 64 17.11 6.72 -1.12
CA MET A 64 16.11 7.78 -1.16
C MET A 64 14.87 7.30 -1.91
N GLU A 65 13.71 7.84 -1.54
CA GLU A 65 12.51 7.66 -2.36
C GLU A 65 12.74 8.35 -3.72
N ARG A 66 12.46 7.64 -4.80
CA ARG A 66 12.62 8.10 -6.19
C ARG A 66 11.28 8.50 -6.79
N PHE A 67 10.21 7.81 -6.40
CA PHE A 67 8.87 8.06 -6.88
C PHE A 67 7.91 8.10 -5.69
N GLY A 68 7.62 9.31 -5.21
CA GLY A 68 6.75 9.52 -4.07
C GLY A 68 5.28 9.27 -4.39
N ILE A 69 4.57 8.65 -3.46
CA ILE A 69 3.10 8.54 -3.51
C ILE A 69 2.48 9.50 -2.51
N ASN A 70 1.62 10.38 -3.00
CA ASN A 70 0.90 11.33 -2.17
C ASN A 70 -0.32 10.68 -1.52
N ALA A 71 -1.15 9.98 -2.30
CA ALA A 71 -2.42 9.44 -1.80
C ALA A 71 -2.90 8.19 -2.55
N VAL A 72 -3.78 7.43 -1.88
CA VAL A 72 -4.57 6.34 -2.48
C VAL A 72 -6.02 6.58 -2.07
N LEU A 73 -6.90 6.75 -3.04
CA LEU A 73 -8.27 7.21 -2.80
C LEU A 73 -9.24 6.76 -3.91
N ASN A 74 -10.52 7.10 -3.74
CA ASN A 74 -11.59 6.99 -4.75
C ASN A 74 -11.56 5.67 -5.55
N ALA A 75 -11.45 4.54 -4.86
CA ALA A 75 -11.31 3.23 -5.49
C ALA A 75 -12.65 2.69 -6.02
N GLY A 76 -12.61 2.09 -7.20
CA GLY A 76 -13.64 1.14 -7.63
C GLY A 76 -13.44 -0.20 -6.92
N ALA A 77 -14.49 -1.02 -6.82
CA ALA A 77 -14.43 -2.31 -6.15
C ALA A 77 -15.18 -3.40 -6.93
N ILE A 78 -14.63 -4.62 -6.96
CA ILE A 78 -15.25 -5.81 -7.55
C ILE A 78 -14.84 -7.07 -6.77
N LYS A 79 -15.72 -8.07 -6.70
CA LYS A 79 -15.35 -9.43 -6.29
C LYS A 79 -14.86 -10.19 -7.52
N LEU A 80 -13.59 -10.56 -7.56
CA LEU A 80 -12.95 -11.22 -8.70
C LEU A 80 -12.22 -12.46 -8.22
N ASN A 81 -12.56 -13.64 -8.77
CA ASN A 81 -11.95 -14.93 -8.42
C ASN A 81 -11.89 -15.14 -6.89
N ASP A 82 -13.03 -14.95 -6.23
CA ASP A 82 -13.19 -15.04 -4.76
C ASP A 82 -12.34 -14.07 -3.92
N LYS A 83 -11.67 -13.09 -4.53
CA LYS A 83 -10.95 -12.01 -3.83
C LYS A 83 -11.70 -10.68 -3.88
N TYR A 84 -11.63 -9.94 -2.77
CA TYR A 84 -12.08 -8.54 -2.73
C TYR A 84 -11.02 -7.70 -3.43
N THR A 85 -11.41 -7.08 -4.55
CA THR A 85 -10.49 -6.37 -5.43
C THR A 85 -10.86 -4.91 -5.48
N LEU A 86 -9.87 -4.03 -5.26
CA LEU A 86 -9.99 -2.59 -5.41
C LEU A 86 -9.16 -2.15 -6.61
N VAL A 87 -9.77 -1.33 -7.48
CA VAL A 87 -9.04 -0.56 -8.50
C VAL A 87 -8.89 0.85 -7.94
N ALA A 88 -7.78 1.09 -7.24
CA ALA A 88 -7.55 2.33 -6.53
C ALA A 88 -6.99 3.42 -7.44
N ARG A 89 -7.45 4.66 -7.25
CA ARG A 89 -6.79 5.85 -7.81
C ARG A 89 -5.61 6.18 -6.92
N VAL A 90 -4.40 5.99 -7.43
CA VAL A 90 -3.14 6.31 -6.75
C VAL A 90 -2.63 7.63 -7.29
N GLU A 91 -2.37 8.61 -6.43
CA GLU A 91 -1.83 9.91 -6.79
C GLU A 91 -0.34 9.99 -6.42
N GLY A 92 0.52 10.21 -7.40
CA GLY A 92 1.93 10.51 -7.20
C GLY A 92 2.15 11.91 -6.63
N VAL A 93 3.34 12.15 -6.07
CA VAL A 93 3.73 13.52 -5.63
C VAL A 93 3.82 14.51 -6.79
N ASP A 94 3.91 14.01 -8.02
CA ASP A 94 3.79 14.77 -9.28
C ASP A 94 2.35 15.23 -9.59
N ARG A 95 1.39 14.95 -8.69
CA ARG A 95 -0.03 15.28 -8.79
C ARG A 95 -0.75 14.58 -9.93
N LYS A 96 -0.18 13.52 -10.50
CA LYS A 96 -0.86 12.68 -11.47
C LYS A 96 -1.40 11.44 -10.81
N SER A 97 -2.57 11.06 -11.28
CA SER A 97 -3.24 9.86 -10.82
C SER A 97 -3.11 8.76 -11.86
N PHE A 98 -2.90 7.54 -11.38
CA PHE A 98 -2.94 6.33 -12.17
C PHE A 98 -3.75 5.27 -11.41
N PHE A 99 -4.15 4.21 -12.10
CA PHE A 99 -4.91 3.13 -11.49
C PHE A 99 -3.99 1.99 -11.07
N ALA A 100 -4.28 1.40 -9.92
CA ALA A 100 -3.56 0.22 -9.43
C ALA A 100 -4.54 -0.73 -8.76
N VAL A 101 -4.36 -2.03 -9.03
CA VAL A 101 -5.20 -3.08 -8.46
C VAL A 101 -4.62 -3.53 -7.13
N ALA A 102 -5.45 -3.61 -6.10
CA ALA A 102 -5.13 -4.22 -4.81
C ALA A 102 -6.15 -5.29 -4.44
N GLN A 103 -5.72 -6.38 -3.81
CA GLN A 103 -6.58 -7.51 -3.47
C GLN A 103 -6.43 -7.94 -2.01
N SER A 104 -7.55 -8.40 -1.44
CA SER A 104 -7.66 -8.96 -0.10
C SER A 104 -8.59 -10.18 -0.09
N ASP A 105 -8.33 -11.13 0.80
CA ASP A 105 -9.20 -12.27 1.05
C ASP A 105 -10.34 -11.94 2.03
N THR A 106 -10.18 -10.94 2.90
CA THR A 106 -11.13 -10.58 3.97
C THR A 106 -12.03 -9.40 3.59
N GLY A 107 -11.54 -8.51 2.73
CA GLY A 107 -12.24 -7.29 2.31
C GLY A 107 -12.14 -6.12 3.30
N VAL A 108 -11.49 -6.31 4.46
CA VAL A 108 -11.40 -5.28 5.53
C VAL A 108 -9.96 -5.01 5.98
N ASP A 109 -9.01 -5.85 5.61
CA ASP A 109 -7.56 -5.72 5.85
C ASP A 109 -6.78 -6.46 4.76
N ASN A 110 -5.45 -6.53 4.89
CA ASN A 110 -4.59 -7.37 4.06
C ASN A 110 -4.69 -7.09 2.55
N PHE A 111 -4.96 -5.84 2.17
CA PHE A 111 -4.94 -5.43 0.77
C PHE A 111 -3.49 -5.28 0.29
N LEU A 112 -3.14 -6.05 -0.73
CA LEU A 112 -1.84 -5.98 -1.42
C LEU A 112 -2.04 -5.51 -2.85
N PHE A 113 -1.27 -4.49 -3.25
CA PHE A 113 -1.21 -4.10 -4.66
C PHE A 113 -0.57 -5.21 -5.50
N TRP A 114 -1.04 -5.37 -6.73
CA TRP A 114 -0.34 -6.15 -7.76
C TRP A 114 1.06 -5.57 -8.04
N ASP A 115 1.92 -6.37 -8.65
CA ASP A 115 3.31 -5.98 -8.93
C ASP A 115 3.42 -4.73 -9.80
N ARG A 116 2.42 -4.46 -10.65
CA ARG A 116 2.39 -3.32 -11.56
C ARG A 116 1.05 -2.58 -11.49
N PRO A 117 1.05 -1.25 -11.71
CA PRO A 117 -0.17 -0.49 -11.93
C PRO A 117 -0.81 -0.87 -13.27
N VAL A 118 -2.02 -0.36 -13.51
CA VAL A 118 -2.73 -0.52 -14.77
C VAL A 118 -2.02 0.28 -15.86
N THR A 119 -1.86 -0.33 -17.04
CA THR A 119 -1.29 0.26 -18.25
C THR A 119 -2.34 0.54 -19.30
#